data_AF-A0A4S2FFQ6-F1
#
_entry.id   AF-A0A4S2FFQ6-F1
#
_cell.length_a   1.000
_cell.length_b   1.000
_cell.length_c   1.000
_cell.angle_alpha   90.00
_cell.angle_beta   90.00
_cell.angle_gamma   90.00
#
_symmetry.space_group_name_H-M   'P 1'
#
loop_
_entity.id
_entity.type
_entity.pdbx_description
1 polymer ?
#
loop_
_entity_poly.entity_id
_entity_poly.type
_entity_poly.pdbx_seq_one_letter_code
_entity_poly.pdbx_strand_id
1 'polypeptide(L)'
;ILTIRTVALIPGKVNFTRLSRYGGRTAKTFASNFKTSVDWMKVNIGMAQDCFGPADDMAVVIDPSFISKAGRLTYGIGRFWSGVAQRVKRGLEIMAIGAISLSKHTCVMLGAVQSPNFRTLESEKQMSMLDWYVALVRSKATEMLSLTDILVADAFFSKYEFVNEVIGMG
;
A
#
# COMPACT_ATOMS: atom_id res chain seq x y z
N ILE A 1 26.32 3.73 -6.22
CA ILE A 1 25.19 3.17 -5.46
C ILE A 1 24.07 4.19 -5.55
N LEU A 2 22.89 3.83 -6.06
CA LEU A 2 21.75 4.75 -6.04
C LEU A 2 21.17 4.72 -4.62
N THR A 3 21.59 5.63 -3.77
CA THR A 3 21.02 5.74 -2.42
C THR A 3 19.60 6.29 -2.50
N ILE A 4 18.70 5.85 -1.63
CA ILE A 4 17.36 6.44 -1.40
C ILE A 4 17.44 7.98 -1.31
N ARG A 5 18.55 8.51 -0.79
CA ARG A 5 18.91 9.93 -0.79
C ARG A 5 18.80 10.61 -2.16
N THR A 6 19.25 9.97 -3.24
CA THR A 6 19.17 10.53 -4.60
C THR A 6 17.71 10.71 -5.04
N VAL A 7 16.81 9.79 -4.66
CA VAL A 7 15.38 9.92 -4.95
C VAL A 7 14.76 11.07 -4.14
N ALA A 8 15.11 11.16 -2.85
CA ALA A 8 14.60 12.19 -1.94
C ALA A 8 15.05 13.62 -2.32
N LEU A 9 16.21 13.78 -2.96
CA LEU A 9 16.77 15.08 -3.33
C LEU A 9 16.27 15.60 -4.70
N ILE A 10 15.56 14.81 -5.49
CA ILE A 10 15.07 15.25 -6.81
C ILE A 10 13.75 16.02 -6.64
N PRO A 11 13.69 17.32 -7.01
CA PRO A 11 12.47 18.09 -6.86
C PRO A 11 11.36 17.64 -7.83
N GLY A 12 10.16 17.49 -7.28
CA GLY A 12 8.95 17.13 -8.02
C GLY A 12 8.87 15.66 -8.42
N LYS A 13 8.10 15.35 -9.48
CA LYS A 13 7.88 13.95 -9.90
C LYS A 13 9.18 13.32 -10.40
N VAL A 14 9.55 12.20 -9.81
CA VAL A 14 10.72 11.41 -10.20
C VAL A 14 10.34 10.44 -11.32
N ASN A 15 11.14 10.39 -12.38
CA ASN A 15 11.02 9.40 -13.45
C ASN A 15 12.41 8.84 -13.77
N PHE A 16 12.49 7.75 -14.55
CA PHE A 16 13.77 7.08 -14.85
C PHE A 16 14.78 8.00 -15.55
N THR A 17 14.31 8.96 -16.36
CA THR A 17 15.17 9.96 -17.01
C THR A 17 15.76 10.94 -16.00
N ARG A 18 14.97 11.40 -15.02
CA ARG A 18 15.45 12.25 -13.93
C ARG A 18 16.42 11.49 -13.03
N LEU A 19 16.13 10.23 -12.69
CA LEU A 19 17.06 9.37 -11.97
C LEU A 19 18.39 9.23 -12.73
N SER A 20 18.37 9.11 -14.06
CA SER A 20 19.60 9.03 -14.84
C SER A 20 20.44 10.29 -14.85
N ARG A 21 19.83 11.47 -14.67
CA ARG A 21 20.57 12.73 -14.59
C ARG A 21 21.36 12.86 -13.29
N TYR A 22 20.82 12.34 -12.18
CA TYR A 22 21.41 12.49 -10.85
C TYR A 22 22.06 11.22 -10.29
N GLY A 23 21.89 10.07 -10.96
CA GLY A 23 22.18 8.74 -10.41
C GLY A 23 23.36 7.98 -11.03
N GLY A 24 24.08 8.57 -12.00
CA GLY A 24 25.25 7.94 -12.65
C GLY A 24 24.94 6.65 -13.43
N ARG A 25 23.67 6.35 -13.68
CA ARG A 25 23.20 5.16 -14.42
C ARG A 25 22.17 5.59 -15.46
N THR A 26 21.94 4.75 -16.47
CA THR A 26 20.98 5.08 -17.53
C THR A 26 19.53 4.84 -17.09
N ALA A 27 18.58 5.51 -17.74
CA ALA A 27 17.14 5.25 -17.54
C ALA A 27 16.78 3.78 -17.79
N LYS A 28 17.43 3.13 -18.77
CA LYS A 28 17.28 1.69 -19.06
C LYS A 28 17.74 0.83 -17.87
N THR A 29 18.85 1.18 -17.24
CA THR A 29 19.35 0.48 -16.05
C THR A 29 18.34 0.57 -14.90
N PHE A 30 17.77 1.75 -14.64
CA PHE A 30 16.72 1.89 -13.62
C PHE A 30 15.48 1.09 -13.97
N ALA A 31 14.97 1.22 -15.20
CA ALA A 31 13.80 0.47 -15.63
C ALA A 31 14.01 -1.05 -15.52
N SER A 32 15.22 -1.55 -15.77
CA SER A 32 15.58 -2.95 -15.57
C SER A 32 15.62 -3.33 -14.09
N ASN A 33 16.23 -2.51 -13.24
CA ASN A 33 16.32 -2.77 -11.80
C ASN A 33 14.94 -2.77 -11.12
N PHE A 34 14.05 -1.88 -11.52
CA PHE A 34 12.67 -1.83 -11.00
C PHE A 34 11.80 -3.01 -11.44
N LYS A 35 12.26 -3.84 -12.40
CA LYS A 35 11.60 -5.10 -12.76
C LYS A 35 12.02 -6.26 -11.86
N THR A 36 13.13 -6.13 -11.13
CA THR A 36 13.57 -7.16 -10.20
C THR A 36 12.59 -7.22 -9.04
N SER A 37 12.17 -8.44 -8.68
CA SER A 37 11.30 -8.64 -7.52
C SER A 37 12.05 -8.31 -6.25
N VAL A 38 11.41 -7.52 -5.39
CA VAL A 38 11.88 -7.21 -4.05
C VAL A 38 10.71 -7.42 -3.12
N ASP A 39 10.94 -8.15 -2.03
CA ASP A 39 9.98 -8.26 -0.95
C ASP A 39 10.00 -6.98 -0.10
N TRP A 40 9.34 -5.95 -0.64
CA TRP A 40 9.26 -4.64 0.02
C TRP A 40 8.58 -4.72 1.38
N MET A 41 7.63 -5.64 1.56
CA MET A 41 6.93 -5.79 2.82
C MET A 41 7.89 -6.28 3.91
N LYS A 42 8.68 -7.32 3.64
CA LYS A 42 9.70 -7.78 4.59
C LYS A 42 10.74 -6.71 4.93
N VAL A 43 11.20 -5.94 3.92
CA VAL A 43 12.13 -4.83 4.15
C VAL A 43 11.50 -3.77 5.05
N ASN A 44 10.26 -3.37 4.77
CA ASN A 44 9.56 -2.33 5.54
C ASN A 44 9.19 -2.79 6.94
N ILE A 45 8.90 -4.09 7.15
CA ILE A 45 8.71 -4.69 8.47
C ILE A 45 9.98 -4.57 9.32
N GLY A 46 11.14 -4.91 8.75
CA GLY A 46 12.42 -4.72 9.44
C GLY A 46 12.66 -3.26 9.81
N MET A 47 12.38 -2.34 8.88
CA MET A 47 12.48 -0.89 9.16
C MET A 47 11.51 -0.42 10.25
N ALA A 48 10.28 -0.97 10.29
CA ALA A 48 9.31 -0.66 11.32
C ALA A 48 9.78 -1.14 12.70
N GLN A 49 10.28 -2.38 12.79
CA GLN A 49 10.85 -2.94 14.01
C GLN A 49 12.04 -2.12 14.51
N ASP A 50 12.94 -1.69 13.62
CA ASP A 50 14.07 -0.83 13.96
C ASP A 50 13.63 0.56 14.44
N CYS A 51 12.57 1.13 13.85
CA CYS A 51 12.03 2.43 14.25
C CYS A 51 11.30 2.39 15.59
N PHE A 52 10.51 1.34 15.85
CA PHE A 52 9.65 1.23 17.03
C PHE A 52 10.39 0.62 18.22
N GLY A 53 11.31 -0.31 17.99
CA GLY A 53 12.02 -1.02 19.05
C GLY A 53 11.17 -2.14 19.69
N PRO A 54 11.79 -2.97 20.55
CA PRO A 54 11.19 -4.25 20.99
C PRO A 54 10.10 -4.15 22.06
N ALA A 55 9.94 -2.99 22.71
CA ALA A 55 9.02 -2.81 23.85
C ALA A 55 7.83 -1.89 23.51
N ASP A 56 7.57 -1.66 22.23
CA ASP A 56 6.56 -0.72 21.77
C ASP A 56 5.24 -1.44 21.48
N ASP A 57 4.13 -0.81 21.84
CA ASP A 57 2.80 -1.30 21.49
C ASP A 57 2.51 -0.96 20.03
N MET A 58 2.42 -1.99 19.19
CA MET A 58 2.22 -1.86 17.76
C MET A 58 0.81 -2.25 17.33
N ALA A 59 0.30 -1.56 16.31
CA ALA A 59 -0.87 -1.99 15.55
C ALA A 59 -0.59 -1.89 14.05
N VAL A 60 -1.25 -2.73 13.26
CA VAL A 60 -1.28 -2.59 11.81
C VAL A 60 -2.48 -1.75 11.42
N VAL A 61 -2.29 -0.80 10.50
CA VAL A 61 -3.36 0.04 9.96
C VAL A 61 -3.59 -0.29 8.50
N ILE A 62 -4.85 -0.33 8.09
CA ILE A 62 -5.23 -0.41 6.67
C ILE A 62 -6.18 0.73 6.29
N ASP A 63 -5.96 1.32 5.11
CA ASP A 63 -6.79 2.40 4.60
C ASP A 63 -6.81 2.43 3.06
N PRO A 64 -8.00 2.35 2.41
CA PRO A 64 -8.14 2.62 0.99
C PRO A 64 -7.94 4.11 0.68
N SER A 65 -6.94 4.40 -0.15
CA SER A 65 -6.55 5.75 -0.51
C SER A 65 -6.74 6.03 -2.00
N PHE A 66 -7.42 7.14 -2.31
CA PHE A 66 -7.65 7.59 -3.70
C PHE A 66 -6.42 8.29 -4.29
N ILE A 67 -6.00 7.87 -5.47
CA ILE A 67 -4.96 8.54 -6.26
C ILE A 67 -5.57 9.10 -7.55
N SER A 68 -5.46 10.42 -7.73
CA SER A 68 -5.85 11.05 -8.98
C SER A 68 -4.94 10.62 -10.13
N LYS A 69 -5.54 10.09 -11.20
CA LYS A 69 -4.79 9.63 -12.38
C LYS A 69 -5.44 10.09 -13.67
N ALA A 70 -4.66 10.83 -14.45
CA ALA A 70 -4.96 11.18 -15.84
C ALA A 70 -4.51 10.06 -16.80
N GLY A 71 -5.22 9.95 -17.93
CA GLY A 71 -5.02 8.90 -18.94
C GLY A 71 -6.05 7.78 -18.87
N ARG A 72 -6.04 6.87 -19.85
CA ARG A 72 -6.99 5.74 -19.97
C ARG A 72 -6.32 4.37 -19.96
N LEU A 73 -5.00 4.30 -20.15
CA LEU A 73 -4.25 3.05 -20.32
C LEU A 73 -3.66 2.47 -19.03
N THR A 74 -3.81 3.16 -17.89
CA THR A 74 -3.33 2.63 -16.61
C THR A 74 -4.31 1.59 -16.09
N TYR A 75 -3.79 0.41 -15.75
CA TYR A 75 -4.57 -0.65 -15.10
C TYR A 75 -5.26 -0.13 -13.84
N GLY A 76 -6.43 -0.70 -13.52
CA GLY A 76 -7.19 -0.37 -12.30
C GLY A 76 -7.80 1.04 -12.28
N ILE A 77 -7.75 1.81 -13.38
CA ILE A 77 -8.51 3.06 -13.47
C ILE A 77 -10.00 2.74 -13.30
N GLY A 78 -10.61 3.36 -12.30
CA GLY A 78 -12.00 3.19 -11.92
C GLY A 78 -12.60 4.45 -11.34
N ARG A 79 -13.70 4.29 -10.60
CA ARG A 79 -14.39 5.36 -9.88
C ARG A 79 -14.40 5.00 -8.40
N PHE A 80 -13.65 5.74 -7.58
CA PHE A 80 -13.45 5.45 -6.16
C PHE A 80 -13.76 6.67 -5.31
N TRP A 81 -14.10 6.45 -4.04
CA TRP A 81 -14.36 7.54 -3.09
C TRP A 81 -13.09 8.36 -2.85
N SER A 82 -13.18 9.69 -2.98
CA SER A 82 -12.10 10.60 -2.64
C SER A 82 -12.47 11.35 -1.38
N GLY A 83 -11.82 11.04 -0.25
CA GLY A 83 -12.05 11.71 1.02
C GLY A 83 -11.84 13.23 0.94
N VAL A 84 -10.82 13.69 0.22
CA VAL A 84 -10.57 15.14 0.03
C VAL A 84 -11.71 15.83 -0.74
N ALA A 85 -12.28 15.16 -1.73
CA ALA A 85 -13.35 15.74 -2.55
C ALA A 85 -14.76 15.41 -2.02
N GLN A 86 -14.86 14.58 -0.98
CA GLN A 86 -16.11 14.05 -0.41
C GLN A 86 -17.06 13.49 -1.48
N ARG A 87 -16.50 12.86 -2.52
CA ARG A 87 -17.28 12.27 -3.62
C ARG A 87 -16.49 11.21 -4.37
N VAL A 88 -17.22 10.35 -5.08
CA VAL A 88 -16.64 9.38 -6.02
C VAL A 88 -16.01 10.11 -7.21
N LYS A 89 -14.73 9.84 -7.47
CA LYS A 89 -13.95 10.42 -8.57
C LYS A 89 -13.29 9.34 -9.41
N ARG A 90 -13.05 9.67 -10.67
CA ARG A 90 -12.27 8.83 -11.56
C ARG A 90 -10.79 8.87 -11.15
N GLY A 91 -10.18 7.72 -10.95
CA GLY A 91 -8.78 7.60 -10.53
C GLY A 91 -8.39 6.16 -10.24
N LEU A 92 -7.40 6.00 -9.37
CA LEU A 92 -6.96 4.72 -8.82
C LEU A 92 -7.32 4.68 -7.34
N GLU A 93 -7.38 3.48 -6.79
CA GLU A 93 -7.41 3.24 -5.35
C GLU A 93 -6.26 2.29 -5.00
N ILE A 94 -5.62 2.59 -3.88
CA ILE A 94 -4.60 1.75 -3.28
C ILE A 94 -5.03 1.42 -1.85
N MET A 95 -4.93 0.16 -1.45
CA MET A 95 -4.95 -0.20 -0.05
C MET A 95 -3.59 0.11 0.55
N ALA A 96 -3.51 1.12 1.40
CA ALA A 96 -2.36 1.39 2.23
C ALA A 96 -2.32 0.39 3.40
N ILE A 97 -1.13 -0.16 3.68
CA ILE A 97 -0.87 -0.98 4.86
C ILE A 97 0.30 -0.30 5.60
N GLY A 98 0.09 0.03 6.88
CA GLY A 98 1.09 0.64 7.73
C GLY A 98 1.22 -0.09 9.05
N ALA A 99 2.37 0.06 9.71
CA ALA A 99 2.53 -0.27 11.11
C ALA A 99 2.59 1.04 11.89
N ILE A 100 1.86 1.12 13.00
CA ILE A 100 1.87 2.26 13.91
C ILE A 100 2.44 1.86 15.25
N SER A 101 3.21 2.77 15.82
CA SER A 101 3.61 2.74 17.22
C SER A 101 2.66 3.63 18.01
N LEU A 102 2.03 3.05 19.04
CA LEU A 102 1.13 3.76 19.92
C LEU A 102 1.89 4.70 20.86
N SER A 103 3.08 4.31 21.31
CA SER A 103 3.87 5.14 22.25
C SER A 103 4.59 6.30 21.55
N LYS A 104 5.07 6.10 20.32
CA LYS A 104 5.83 7.12 19.58
C LYS A 104 4.96 7.98 18.66
N HIS A 105 3.71 7.59 18.45
CA HIS A 105 2.80 8.23 17.50
C HIS A 105 3.37 8.31 16.07
N THR A 106 4.11 7.28 15.67
CA THR A 106 4.76 7.19 14.35
C THR A 106 4.16 6.07 13.51
N CYS A 107 4.07 6.29 12.20
CA CYS A 107 3.62 5.30 11.23
C CYS A 107 4.73 4.98 10.23
N VAL A 108 4.95 3.70 9.96
CA VAL A 108 5.82 3.21 8.89
C VAL A 108 4.97 2.47 7.86
N MET A 109 5.07 2.89 6.60
CA MET A 109 4.35 2.26 5.50
C MET A 109 4.95 0.88 5.21
N LEU A 110 4.17 -0.18 5.40
CA LEU A 110 4.57 -1.55 5.07
C LEU A 110 4.38 -1.85 3.59
N GLY A 111 3.31 -1.32 2.99
CA GLY A 111 3.03 -1.51 1.58
C GLY A 111 1.84 -0.70 1.10
N ALA A 112 1.67 -0.71 -0.23
CA ALA A 112 0.48 -0.20 -0.88
C ALA A 112 0.14 -1.13 -2.04
N VAL A 113 -1.08 -1.65 -2.05
CA VAL A 113 -1.55 -2.58 -3.08
C VAL A 113 -2.63 -1.89 -3.89
N GLN A 114 -2.43 -1.80 -5.20
CA GLN A 114 -3.42 -1.17 -6.08
C GLN A 114 -4.64 -2.08 -6.23
N SER A 115 -5.82 -1.53 -5.97
CA SER A 115 -7.07 -2.24 -6.17
C SER A 115 -7.46 -2.26 -7.66
N PRO A 116 -8.04 -3.37 -8.15
CA PRO A 116 -8.69 -3.39 -9.45
C PRO A 116 -9.92 -2.48 -9.44
N ASN A 117 -10.41 -2.10 -10.63
CA ASN A 117 -11.68 -1.37 -10.71
C ASN A 117 -12.87 -2.32 -10.51
N PHE A 118 -14.02 -1.77 -10.13
CA PHE A 118 -15.26 -2.53 -9.89
C PHE A 118 -15.64 -3.46 -11.04
N ARG A 119 -15.50 -3.01 -12.30
CA ARG A 119 -15.84 -3.84 -13.47
C ARG A 119 -14.97 -5.08 -13.55
N THR A 120 -13.65 -4.91 -13.42
CA THR A 120 -12.68 -6.01 -13.42
C THR A 120 -12.94 -6.97 -12.25
N LEU A 121 -13.27 -6.45 -11.05
CA LEU A 121 -13.61 -7.31 -9.91
C LEU A 121 -14.86 -8.16 -10.17
N GLU A 122 -15.94 -7.55 -10.62
CA GLU A 122 -17.20 -8.23 -10.86
C GLU A 122 -17.10 -9.23 -12.03
N SER A 123 -16.55 -8.81 -13.17
CA SER A 123 -16.57 -9.63 -14.39
C SER A 123 -15.47 -10.68 -14.43
N GLU A 124 -14.27 -10.38 -13.93
CA GLU A 124 -13.11 -11.27 -14.06
C GLU A 124 -12.87 -12.10 -12.79
N LYS A 125 -13.17 -11.54 -11.61
CA LYS A 125 -12.92 -12.23 -10.32
C LYS A 125 -14.19 -12.71 -9.64
N GLN A 126 -15.37 -12.29 -10.08
CA GLN A 126 -16.65 -12.55 -9.42
C GLN A 126 -16.60 -12.16 -7.93
N MET A 127 -15.94 -11.04 -7.63
CA MET A 127 -15.71 -10.54 -6.28
C MET A 127 -16.31 -9.15 -6.12
N SER A 128 -16.85 -8.86 -4.95
CA SER A 128 -17.12 -7.49 -4.53
C SER A 128 -15.81 -6.78 -4.11
N MET A 129 -15.90 -5.46 -3.90
CA MET A 129 -14.79 -4.70 -3.33
C MET A 129 -14.42 -5.18 -1.91
N LEU A 130 -15.42 -5.62 -1.14
CA LEU A 130 -15.20 -6.14 0.22
C LEU A 130 -14.45 -7.48 0.18
N ASP A 131 -14.83 -8.37 -0.73
CA ASP A 131 -14.15 -9.66 -0.93
C ASP A 131 -12.69 -9.45 -1.34
N TRP A 132 -12.43 -8.46 -2.19
CA TRP A 132 -11.08 -8.06 -2.55
C TRP A 132 -10.27 -7.61 -1.34
N TYR A 133 -10.84 -6.77 -0.46
CA TYR A 133 -10.15 -6.34 0.74
C TYR A 133 -9.87 -7.49 1.71
N VAL A 134 -10.84 -8.38 1.94
CA VAL A 134 -10.63 -9.59 2.76
C VAL A 134 -9.52 -10.45 2.17
N ALA A 135 -9.55 -10.71 0.87
CA ALA A 135 -8.53 -11.51 0.19
C ALA A 135 -7.13 -10.88 0.29
N LEU A 136 -7.05 -9.55 0.20
CA LEU A 136 -5.81 -8.80 0.34
C LEU A 136 -5.27 -8.91 1.77
N VAL A 137 -6.09 -8.66 2.79
CA VAL A 137 -5.70 -8.80 4.20
C VAL A 137 -5.25 -10.23 4.48
N ARG A 138 -6.01 -11.23 4.03
CA ARG A 138 -5.63 -12.66 4.15
C ARG A 138 -4.30 -12.97 3.50
N SER A 139 -4.02 -12.41 2.32
CA SER A 139 -2.76 -12.64 1.62
C SER A 139 -1.55 -12.08 2.36
N LYS A 140 -1.76 -11.15 3.29
CA LYS A 140 -0.73 -10.47 4.09
C LYS A 140 -0.76 -10.82 5.57
N ALA A 141 -1.68 -11.70 5.99
CA ALA A 141 -1.94 -11.97 7.39
C ALA A 141 -0.68 -12.47 8.11
N THR A 142 0.08 -13.39 7.50
CA THR A 142 1.32 -13.91 8.09
C THR A 142 2.34 -12.80 8.34
N GLU A 143 2.56 -11.89 7.39
CA GLU A 143 3.47 -10.77 7.58
C GLU A 143 2.96 -9.77 8.63
N MET A 144 1.65 -9.48 8.67
CA MET A 144 1.07 -8.56 9.65
C MET A 144 1.10 -9.14 11.08
N LEU A 145 0.72 -10.40 11.25
CA LEU A 145 0.73 -11.11 12.53
C LEU A 145 2.15 -11.29 13.09
N SER A 146 3.18 -11.22 12.25
CA SER A 146 4.57 -11.18 12.73
C SER A 146 4.91 -9.89 13.48
N LEU A 147 4.12 -8.83 13.33
CA LEU A 147 4.24 -7.58 14.08
C LEU A 147 3.29 -7.54 15.28
N THR A 148 2.00 -7.83 15.06
CA THR A 148 0.93 -7.62 16.05
C THR A 148 -0.36 -8.30 15.57
N ASP A 149 -1.22 -8.67 16.51
CA ASP A 149 -2.59 -9.16 16.30
C ASP A 149 -3.63 -8.02 16.27
N ILE A 150 -3.18 -6.77 16.44
CA ILE A 150 -4.06 -5.60 16.43
C ILE A 150 -4.13 -5.01 15.02
N LEU A 151 -5.28 -5.17 14.36
CA LEU A 151 -5.61 -4.49 13.11
C LEU A 151 -6.55 -3.30 13.35
N VAL A 152 -6.17 -2.14 12.83
CA VAL A 152 -6.95 -0.90 12.87
C VAL A 152 -7.37 -0.54 11.44
N ALA A 153 -8.65 -0.26 11.27
CA ALA A 153 -9.23 0.10 9.99
C ALA A 153 -10.33 1.16 10.20
N ASP A 154 -10.74 1.83 9.12
CA ASP A 154 -11.82 2.81 9.19
C ASP A 154 -13.19 2.15 9.44
N ALA A 155 -14.22 2.99 9.65
CA ALA A 155 -15.58 2.53 9.89
C ALA A 155 -16.20 1.77 8.69
N PHE A 156 -15.67 1.91 7.47
CA PHE A 156 -16.18 1.13 6.34
C PHE A 156 -15.92 -0.38 6.54
N PHE A 157 -14.88 -0.75 7.29
CA PHE A 157 -14.54 -2.14 7.62
C PHE A 157 -15.30 -2.73 8.81
N SER A 158 -16.19 -1.97 9.46
CA SER A 158 -16.99 -2.48 10.58
C SER A 158 -18.13 -3.45 10.16
N LYS A 159 -18.08 -3.97 8.93
CA LYS A 159 -19.06 -4.91 8.39
C LYS A 159 -18.80 -6.29 8.98
N TYR A 160 -19.87 -6.98 9.36
CA TYR A 160 -19.79 -8.29 10.00
C TYR A 160 -18.97 -9.28 9.17
N GLU A 161 -19.18 -9.30 7.85
CA GLU A 161 -18.47 -10.21 6.93
C GLU A 161 -16.96 -9.96 6.93
N PHE A 162 -16.54 -8.69 6.96
CA PHE A 162 -15.12 -8.36 7.00
C PHE A 162 -14.52 -8.72 8.37
N VAL A 163 -15.17 -8.30 9.45
CA VAL A 163 -14.68 -8.52 10.83
C VAL A 163 -14.55 -10.01 11.13
N ASN A 164 -15.57 -10.80 10.78
CA ASN A 164 -15.56 -12.25 11.03
C ASN A 164 -14.41 -12.95 10.28
N GLU A 165 -14.17 -12.55 9.03
CA GLU A 165 -13.06 -13.09 8.26
C GLU A 165 -11.70 -12.71 8.83
N VAL A 166 -11.51 -11.45 9.26
CA VAL A 166 -10.25 -10.99 9.86
C VAL A 166 -9.98 -11.72 11.17
N ILE A 167 -10.96 -11.83 12.07
CA ILE A 167 -10.80 -12.58 13.33
C ILE A 167 -10.45 -14.04 13.06
N GLY A 168 -10.99 -14.64 12.00
CA GLY A 168 -10.66 -16.00 11.59
C GLY A 168 -9.21 -16.19 11.11
N MET A 169 -8.47 -15.11 10.83
CA MET A 169 -7.07 -15.18 10.39
C MET A 169 -6.07 -15.29 11.56
N GLY A 170 -6.53 -15.08 12.80
CA GLY A 170 -5.69 -14.94 14.00
C GLY A 170 -5.47 -13.49 14.38
#